data_AF-A0A5K1E8I5-F1
#
_entry.id   AF-A0A5K1E8I5-F1
#
_cell.length_a   1.000
_cell.length_b   1.000
_cell.length_c   1.000
_cell.angle_alpha   90.00
_cell.angle_beta   90.00
_cell.angle_gamma   90.00
#
_symmetry.space_group_name_H-M   'P 1'
#
loop_
_entity.id
_entity.type
_entity.pdbx_description
1 polymer ?
#
loop_
_entity_poly.entity_id
_entity_poly.type
_entity_poly.pdbx_seq_one_letter_code
_entity_poly.pdbx_strand_id
1 'polypeptide(L)'
;MAATVAGGSEAAGQDGPVLSMMNKRLRALRKKYNRILQTEESKAQGKPINKEQEDVLRSKPAVVALIEEYEKLRQPLSAAVNEELSLFKAREEAALASASAASATVAATPVAEEEEEEEEEAVVDRQPEITERPPSASGDLLDETVEDLLKLLYFGTLFDVRLQTDFTPIMLTKAHERSSCLIYDYVTEDATDLLVERDLDLLSLMGSLIISRPSDSTVSHRNALQECVRHAKLWLLNSNQSIHPNAGVSCILLNVDTRPTMI
;
A
#
# COMPACT_ATOMS: atom_id res chain seq x y z
N MET A 1 49.39 -29.13 16.63
CA MET A 1 48.92 -28.33 15.49
C MET A 1 47.45 -28.00 15.75
N ALA A 2 47.17 -26.76 16.15
CA ALA A 2 45.81 -26.30 16.46
C ALA A 2 45.18 -25.73 15.19
N ALA A 3 44.03 -26.28 14.79
CA ALA A 3 43.25 -25.80 13.67
C ALA A 3 42.31 -24.68 14.14
N THR A 4 42.51 -23.50 13.57
CA THR A 4 41.72 -22.30 13.79
C THR A 4 40.31 -22.50 13.24
N VAL A 5 39.31 -22.60 14.13
CA VAL A 5 37.90 -22.57 13.74
C VAL A 5 37.54 -21.13 13.40
N ALA A 6 37.31 -20.86 12.12
CA ALA A 6 36.77 -19.59 11.66
C ALA A 6 35.36 -19.41 12.21
N GLY A 7 35.22 -18.47 13.14
CA GLY A 7 33.93 -18.01 13.65
C GLY A 7 33.13 -17.38 12.51
N GLY A 8 31.98 -17.97 12.21
CA GLY A 8 30.95 -17.32 11.40
C GLY A 8 30.52 -16.05 12.11
N SER A 9 30.85 -14.90 11.51
CA SER A 9 30.32 -13.62 11.91
C SER A 9 28.82 -13.61 11.62
N GLU A 10 28.01 -13.87 12.65
CA GLU A 10 26.60 -13.50 12.67
C GLU A 10 26.51 -11.98 12.76
N ALA A 11 26.54 -11.31 11.60
CA ALA A 11 26.05 -9.95 11.44
C ALA A 11 24.51 -9.96 11.52
N ALA A 12 23.97 -10.37 12.66
CA ALA A 12 22.55 -10.36 12.96
C ALA A 12 22.13 -8.91 13.31
N GLY A 13 22.00 -8.06 12.29
CA GLY A 13 21.53 -6.69 12.47
C GLY A 13 21.43 -5.83 11.21
N GLN A 14 21.96 -6.27 10.07
CA GLN A 14 21.99 -5.47 8.83
C GLN A 14 21.00 -5.95 7.74
N ASP A 15 20.41 -7.14 7.90
CA ASP A 15 19.49 -7.68 6.91
C ASP A 15 18.10 -7.04 7.09
N GLY A 16 17.62 -6.34 6.06
CA GLY A 16 16.27 -5.76 6.03
C GLY A 16 15.16 -6.81 6.21
N PRO A 17 13.91 -6.39 6.47
CA PRO A 17 12.80 -7.29 6.82
C PRO A 17 12.61 -8.46 5.84
N VAL A 18 12.76 -8.20 4.54
CA VAL A 18 12.63 -9.20 3.46
C VAL A 18 13.74 -10.27 3.54
N LEU A 19 15.00 -9.86 3.67
CA LEU A 19 16.14 -10.77 3.81
C LEU A 19 16.04 -11.60 5.10
N SER A 20 15.57 -10.99 6.20
CA SER A 20 15.32 -11.69 7.46
C SER A 20 14.27 -12.79 7.32
N MET A 21 13.13 -12.49 6.68
CA MET A 21 12.09 -13.47 6.40
C MET A 21 12.60 -14.61 5.51
N MET A 22 13.34 -14.28 4.45
CA MET A 22 13.93 -15.25 3.53
C MET A 22 14.94 -16.16 4.23
N ASN A 23 15.84 -15.61 5.05
CA ASN A 23 16.79 -16.38 5.85
C ASN A 23 16.06 -17.34 6.81
N LYS A 24 14.94 -16.93 7.41
CA LYS A 24 14.09 -17.82 8.23
C LYS A 24 13.51 -18.97 7.39
N ARG A 25 12.97 -18.68 6.20
CA ARG A 25 12.47 -19.72 5.28
C ARG A 25 13.56 -20.69 4.85
N LEU A 26 14.74 -20.20 4.46
CA LEU A 26 15.90 -21.02 4.10
C LEU A 26 16.33 -21.94 5.24
N ARG A 27 16.38 -21.43 6.49
CA ARG A 27 16.69 -22.27 7.66
C ARG A 27 15.66 -23.40 7.84
N ALA A 28 14.38 -23.10 7.72
CA ALA A 28 13.32 -24.10 7.83
C ALA A 28 13.41 -25.17 6.72
N LEU A 29 13.63 -24.74 5.47
CA LEU A 29 13.81 -25.63 4.32
C LEU A 29 15.05 -26.52 4.48
N ARG A 30 16.19 -25.96 4.88
CA ARG A 30 17.41 -26.74 5.16
C ARG A 30 17.20 -27.76 6.28
N LYS A 31 16.46 -27.40 7.34
CA LYS A 31 16.08 -28.35 8.40
C LYS A 31 15.21 -29.49 7.86
N LYS A 32 14.23 -29.18 6.99
CA LYS A 32 13.41 -30.20 6.33
C LYS A 32 14.23 -31.08 5.39
N TYR A 33 15.15 -30.51 4.64
CA TYR A 33 16.08 -31.25 3.77
C TYR A 33 16.97 -32.21 4.58
N ASN A 34 17.52 -31.76 5.71
CA ASN A 34 18.28 -32.64 6.61
C ASN A 34 17.42 -33.80 7.17
N ARG A 35 16.15 -33.53 7.52
CA ARG A 35 15.21 -34.60 7.94
C ARG A 35 14.94 -35.60 6.81
N ILE A 36 14.85 -35.14 5.57
CA ILE A 36 14.72 -36.00 4.39
C ILE A 36 15.95 -36.92 4.26
N LEU A 37 17.17 -36.37 4.33
CA LEU A 37 18.41 -37.15 4.24
C LEU A 37 18.49 -38.24 5.33
N GLN A 38 18.16 -37.91 6.57
CA GLN A 38 18.12 -38.88 7.67
C GLN A 38 17.08 -40.00 7.44
N THR A 39 15.95 -39.65 6.82
CA THR A 39 14.89 -40.61 6.47
C THR A 39 15.32 -41.51 5.31
N GLU A 40 16.01 -40.96 4.31
CA GLU A 40 16.60 -41.74 3.20
C GLU A 40 17.66 -42.72 3.69
N GLU A 41 18.52 -42.30 4.60
CA GLU A 41 19.53 -43.17 5.20
C GLU A 41 18.88 -44.31 6.00
N SER A 42 17.86 -44.00 6.81
CA SER A 42 17.10 -45.02 7.55
C SER A 42 16.42 -46.03 6.62
N LYS A 43 15.86 -45.55 5.49
CA LYS A 43 15.27 -46.40 4.46
C LYS A 43 16.33 -47.27 3.78
N ALA A 44 17.50 -46.72 3.48
CA ALA A 44 18.62 -47.46 2.87
C ALA A 44 19.17 -48.54 3.82
N GLN A 45 19.11 -48.32 5.13
CA GLN A 45 19.41 -49.32 6.16
C GLN A 45 18.33 -50.39 6.33
N GLY A 46 17.24 -50.35 5.56
CA GLY A 46 16.15 -51.33 5.60
C GLY A 46 15.16 -51.14 6.74
N LYS A 47 15.17 -50.00 7.43
CA LYS A 47 14.19 -49.72 8.49
C LYS A 47 12.80 -49.48 7.86
N PRO A 48 11.72 -50.02 8.43
CA PRO A 48 10.37 -49.74 7.95
C PRO A 48 10.06 -48.25 8.12
N ILE A 49 9.59 -47.62 7.06
CA ILE A 49 9.19 -46.21 7.05
C ILE A 49 7.67 -46.09 7.16
N ASN A 50 7.19 -45.09 7.89
CA ASN A 50 5.76 -44.81 8.02
C ASN A 50 5.25 -43.89 6.88
N LYS A 51 3.93 -43.69 6.82
CA LYS A 51 3.30 -42.86 5.77
C LYS A 51 3.76 -41.39 5.81
N GLU A 52 3.95 -40.81 6.99
CA GLU A 52 4.46 -39.44 7.15
C GLU A 52 5.89 -39.30 6.59
N GLN A 53 6.75 -40.30 6.85
CA GLN A 53 8.11 -40.35 6.34
C GLN A 53 8.14 -40.47 4.81
N GLU A 54 7.25 -41.27 4.22
CA GLU A 54 7.09 -41.33 2.76
C GLU A 54 6.66 -39.99 2.17
N ASP A 55 5.71 -39.30 2.79
CA ASP A 55 5.25 -37.97 2.36
C ASP A 55 6.40 -36.95 2.43
N VAL A 56 7.22 -37.02 3.50
CA VAL A 56 8.43 -36.20 3.64
C VAL A 56 9.42 -36.48 2.52
N LEU A 57 9.67 -37.76 2.20
CA LEU A 57 10.54 -38.14 1.08
C LEU A 57 10.00 -37.68 -0.28
N ARG A 58 8.69 -37.79 -0.53
CA ARG A 58 8.06 -37.27 -1.77
C ARG A 58 8.24 -35.77 -1.93
N SER A 59 8.36 -35.02 -0.82
CA SER A 59 8.58 -33.57 -0.87
C SER A 59 10.01 -33.15 -1.24
N LYS A 60 10.97 -34.08 -1.37
CA LYS A 60 12.39 -33.78 -1.64
C LYS A 60 12.63 -32.90 -2.88
N PRO A 61 12.07 -33.19 -4.07
CA PRO A 61 12.34 -32.37 -5.25
C PRO A 61 11.90 -30.92 -5.05
N ALA A 62 10.72 -30.70 -4.46
CA ALA A 62 10.20 -29.38 -4.17
C ALA A 62 11.07 -28.63 -3.14
N VAL A 63 11.52 -29.30 -2.08
CA VAL A 63 12.38 -28.67 -1.06
C VAL A 63 13.73 -28.24 -1.65
N VAL A 64 14.34 -29.07 -2.50
CA VAL A 64 15.61 -28.74 -3.16
C VAL A 64 15.43 -27.55 -4.11
N ALA A 65 14.41 -27.59 -4.98
CA ALA A 65 14.11 -26.50 -5.90
C ALA A 65 13.90 -25.18 -5.16
N LEU A 66 13.11 -25.18 -4.07
CA LEU A 66 12.88 -23.99 -3.26
C LEU A 66 14.18 -23.47 -2.63
N ILE A 67 15.05 -24.33 -2.09
CA ILE A 67 16.34 -23.88 -1.54
C ILE A 67 17.16 -23.16 -2.61
N GLU A 68 17.29 -23.73 -3.80
CA GLU A 68 18.04 -23.13 -4.90
C GLU A 68 17.46 -21.79 -5.34
N GLU A 69 16.13 -21.69 -5.48
CA GLU A 69 15.45 -20.45 -5.85
C GLU A 69 15.69 -19.35 -4.82
N TYR A 70 15.50 -19.65 -3.53
CA TYR A 70 15.74 -18.68 -2.46
C TYR A 70 17.22 -18.25 -2.37
N GLU A 71 18.16 -19.16 -2.65
CA GLU A 71 19.59 -18.81 -2.71
C GLU A 71 19.92 -17.91 -3.90
N LYS A 72 19.35 -18.19 -5.08
CA LYS A 72 19.50 -17.35 -6.28
C LYS A 72 18.94 -15.94 -6.08
N LEU A 73 17.80 -15.80 -5.40
CA LEU A 73 17.15 -14.51 -5.17
C LEU A 73 17.85 -13.66 -4.11
N ARG A 74 18.70 -14.24 -3.26
CA ARG A 74 19.31 -13.53 -2.13
C ARG A 74 20.22 -12.38 -2.55
N GLN A 75 21.13 -12.63 -3.49
CA GLN A 75 22.09 -11.62 -3.94
C GLN A 75 21.41 -10.48 -4.71
N PRO A 76 20.52 -10.74 -5.70
CA PRO A 76 19.80 -9.68 -6.40
C PRO A 76 19.01 -8.76 -5.47
N LEU A 77 18.30 -9.32 -4.49
CA LEU A 77 17.52 -8.53 -3.52
C LEU A 77 18.42 -7.68 -2.62
N SER A 78 19.52 -8.24 -2.11
CA SER A 78 20.46 -7.48 -1.29
C SER A 78 21.13 -6.36 -2.09
N ALA A 79 21.48 -6.61 -3.35
CA ALA A 79 22.10 -5.62 -4.23
C ALA A 79 21.14 -4.46 -4.52
N ALA A 80 19.90 -4.76 -4.91
CA ALA A 80 18.88 -3.76 -5.19
C ALA A 80 18.60 -2.85 -3.97
N VAL A 81 18.46 -3.43 -2.77
CA VAL A 81 18.24 -2.65 -1.55
C VAL A 81 19.44 -1.74 -1.23
N ASN A 82 20.66 -2.25 -1.40
CA ASN A 82 21.86 -1.45 -1.17
C ASN A 82 21.99 -0.30 -2.19
N GLU A 83 21.62 -0.55 -3.45
CA GLU A 83 21.59 0.48 -4.50
C GLU A 83 20.59 1.59 -4.14
N GLU A 84 19.36 1.25 -3.78
CA GLU A 84 18.35 2.24 -3.35
C GLU A 84 18.80 3.05 -2.12
N LEU A 85 19.39 2.40 -1.13
CA LEU A 85 19.94 3.08 0.06
C LEU A 85 21.11 4.00 -0.31
N SER A 86 21.94 3.63 -1.28
CA SER A 86 23.04 4.47 -1.75
C SER A 86 22.55 5.71 -2.50
N LEU A 87 21.52 5.55 -3.35
CA LEU A 87 20.87 6.65 -4.06
C LEU A 87 20.18 7.61 -3.08
N PHE A 88 19.53 7.08 -2.04
CA PHE A 88 18.91 7.89 -1.00
C PHE A 88 19.95 8.76 -0.29
N LYS A 89 21.07 8.16 0.16
CA LYS A 89 22.16 8.88 0.81
C LYS A 89 22.77 9.94 -0.10
N ALA A 90 23.03 9.62 -1.37
CA ALA A 90 23.55 10.57 -2.34
C ALA A 90 22.60 11.76 -2.58
N ARG A 91 21.29 11.51 -2.63
CA ARG A 91 20.28 12.57 -2.78
C ARG A 91 20.19 13.46 -1.53
N GLU A 92 20.28 12.87 -0.35
CA GLU A 92 20.31 13.59 0.92
C GLU A 92 21.55 14.48 1.02
N GLU A 93 22.74 13.94 0.72
CA GLU A 93 23.99 14.69 0.71
C GLU A 93 23.96 15.84 -0.32
N ALA A 94 23.42 15.60 -1.52
CA ALA A 94 23.24 16.65 -2.53
C ALA A 94 22.26 17.74 -2.08
N ALA A 95 21.18 17.37 -1.40
CA ALA A 95 20.21 18.33 -0.84
C ALA A 95 20.86 19.19 0.25
N LEU A 96 21.61 18.59 1.18
CA LEU A 96 22.35 19.33 2.22
C LEU A 96 23.44 20.24 1.61
N ALA A 97 24.15 19.79 0.57
CA ALA A 97 25.14 20.60 -0.14
C ALA A 97 24.49 21.80 -0.86
N SER A 98 23.31 21.62 -1.44
CA SER A 98 22.56 22.73 -2.07
C SER A 98 22.03 23.74 -1.04
N ALA A 99 21.62 23.27 0.14
CA ALA A 99 21.15 24.12 1.22
C ALA A 99 22.28 24.93 1.87
N SER A 100 23.49 24.35 2.01
CA SER A 100 24.66 25.08 2.53
C SER A 100 25.19 26.12 1.53
N ALA A 101 25.08 25.84 0.22
CA ALA A 101 25.40 26.82 -0.83
C ALA A 101 24.40 28.00 -0.88
N ALA A 102 23.11 27.75 -0.64
CA ALA A 102 22.10 28.80 -0.53
C ALA A 102 22.30 29.69 0.72
N SER A 103 22.75 29.13 1.84
CA SER A 103 23.06 29.90 3.05
C SER A 103 24.29 30.81 2.91
N ALA A 104 25.16 30.61 1.90
CA ALA A 104 26.35 31.42 1.66
C ALA A 104 26.09 32.64 0.74
N THR A 105 24.88 32.79 0.18
CA THR A 105 24.55 33.87 -0.77
C THR A 105 23.63 34.96 -0.22
N VAL A 106 23.15 34.85 1.03
CA VAL A 106 22.32 35.88 1.69
C VAL A 106 23.17 36.74 2.63
N ALA A 107 24.15 37.45 2.07
CA ALA A 107 24.92 38.46 2.80
C ALA A 107 25.22 39.67 1.91
N ALA A 108 24.18 40.26 1.28
CA ALA A 108 24.25 41.61 0.71
C ALA A 108 22.86 42.22 0.42
N THR A 109 22.27 42.87 1.44
CA THR A 109 21.61 44.21 1.37
C THR A 109 20.24 44.39 0.64
N PRO A 110 19.44 45.48 0.86
CA PRO A 110 18.37 45.54 1.89
C PRO A 110 16.98 46.08 1.44
N VAL A 111 15.99 45.90 2.32
CA VAL A 111 14.82 46.74 2.76
C VAL A 111 14.19 47.80 1.82
N ALA A 112 12.87 47.68 1.60
CA ALA A 112 11.83 48.74 1.51
C ALA A 112 10.45 48.02 1.66
N GLU A 113 9.73 48.08 2.78
CA GLU A 113 8.79 49.11 3.28
C GLU A 113 7.49 49.26 2.46
N GLU A 114 6.41 49.57 3.19
CA GLU A 114 4.99 49.80 2.81
C GLU A 114 4.04 48.58 2.94
N GLU A 115 2.92 48.61 3.65
CA GLU A 115 2.35 49.47 4.73
C GLU A 115 1.06 48.74 5.19
N GLU A 116 0.80 48.73 6.49
CA GLU A 116 -0.40 48.13 7.12
C GLU A 116 -1.50 49.20 7.25
N GLU A 117 -2.75 48.86 6.93
CA GLU A 117 -3.92 49.65 7.36
C GLU A 117 -4.79 48.79 8.30
N GLU A 118 -4.81 49.22 9.57
CA GLU A 118 -5.75 48.84 10.61
C GLU A 118 -6.94 49.81 10.60
N GLU A 119 -8.17 49.32 10.78
CA GLU A 119 -9.29 50.13 11.27
C GLU A 119 -9.94 49.44 12.48
N GLU A 120 -10.07 50.21 13.56
CA GLU A 120 -10.54 49.86 14.90
C GLU A 120 -12.07 49.90 15.07
N GLU A 121 -12.52 49.02 15.97
CA GLU A 121 -13.59 49.09 16.98
C GLU A 121 -15.05 49.48 16.65
N ALA A 122 -15.98 48.60 17.07
CA ALA A 122 -17.00 48.97 18.06
C ALA A 122 -17.61 47.72 18.74
N VAL A 123 -17.38 47.60 20.05
CA VAL A 123 -18.07 46.66 20.96
C VAL A 123 -19.39 47.28 21.43
N VAL A 124 -20.52 46.63 21.16
CA VAL A 124 -21.80 46.88 21.87
C VAL A 124 -22.46 45.55 22.22
N ASP A 125 -22.66 45.37 23.53
CA ASP A 125 -23.29 44.26 24.23
C ASP A 125 -24.81 44.21 24.01
N ARG A 126 -25.35 43.08 23.53
CA ARG A 126 -26.69 42.54 23.88
C ARG A 126 -26.93 41.13 23.34
N GLN A 127 -27.41 40.26 24.23
CA GLN A 127 -27.75 38.83 24.09
C GLN A 127 -28.90 38.50 23.10
N PRO A 128 -29.18 37.21 22.81
CA PRO A 128 -29.27 36.64 21.46
C PRO A 128 -30.69 36.65 20.88
N GLU A 129 -30.82 36.90 19.58
CA GLU A 129 -32.07 36.70 18.86
C GLU A 129 -31.80 35.92 17.57
N ILE A 130 -32.48 34.78 17.48
CA ILE A 130 -32.42 33.77 16.43
C ILE A 130 -32.67 34.45 15.08
N THR A 131 -31.64 34.51 14.23
CA THR A 131 -31.83 34.90 12.83
C THR A 131 -31.05 33.94 11.97
N GLU A 132 -31.78 33.10 11.23
CA GLU A 132 -31.25 32.12 10.30
C GLU A 132 -30.28 32.79 9.31
N ARG A 133 -29.01 32.36 9.37
CA ARG A 133 -28.03 32.67 8.34
C ARG A 133 -28.41 31.85 7.10
N PRO A 134 -28.49 32.45 5.90
CA PRO A 134 -28.82 31.68 4.69
C PRO A 134 -27.77 30.58 4.51
N PRO A 135 -28.17 29.37 4.07
CA PRO A 135 -27.24 28.27 3.88
C PRO A 135 -26.18 28.71 2.89
N SER A 136 -24.93 28.66 3.34
CA SER A 136 -23.78 28.85 2.48
C SER A 136 -23.71 27.60 1.61
N ALA A 137 -24.40 27.62 0.46
CA ALA A 137 -24.56 26.48 -0.45
C ALA A 137 -23.23 25.81 -0.87
N SER A 138 -22.09 26.46 -0.67
CA SER A 138 -20.77 25.91 -0.89
C SER A 138 -20.28 24.94 0.20
N GLY A 139 -20.74 25.09 1.45
CA GLY A 139 -20.37 24.21 2.56
C GLY A 139 -21.09 22.86 2.46
N ASP A 140 -22.39 22.90 2.21
CA ASP A 140 -23.24 21.70 2.13
C ASP A 140 -22.80 20.76 0.99
N LEU A 141 -22.43 21.31 -0.18
CA LEU A 141 -21.94 20.53 -1.33
C LEU A 141 -20.60 19.82 -1.07
N LEU A 142 -19.72 20.47 -0.29
CA LEU A 142 -18.43 19.87 0.08
C LEU A 142 -18.64 18.72 1.06
N ASP A 143 -19.55 18.88 2.01
CA ASP A 143 -19.89 17.85 3.00
C ASP A 143 -20.54 16.63 2.30
N GLU A 144 -21.47 16.84 1.37
CA GLU A 144 -22.04 15.77 0.53
C GLU A 144 -20.95 15.04 -0.28
N THR A 145 -20.03 15.79 -0.90
CA THR A 145 -18.94 15.20 -1.70
C THR A 145 -17.99 14.36 -0.85
N VAL A 146 -17.68 14.82 0.36
CA VAL A 146 -16.85 14.07 1.31
C VAL A 146 -17.59 12.82 1.79
N GLU A 147 -18.88 12.94 2.07
CA GLU A 147 -19.74 11.82 2.49
C GLU A 147 -19.76 10.73 1.41
N ASP A 148 -19.97 11.11 0.14
CA ASP A 148 -20.00 10.17 -0.97
C ASP A 148 -18.64 9.52 -1.24
N LEU A 149 -17.55 10.30 -1.14
CA LEU A 149 -16.20 9.74 -1.25
C LEU A 149 -15.93 8.71 -0.13
N LEU A 150 -16.39 8.97 1.09
CA LEU A 150 -16.23 8.05 2.21
C LEU A 150 -17.08 6.78 2.05
N LYS A 151 -18.32 6.89 1.59
CA LYS A 151 -19.16 5.73 1.24
C LYS A 151 -18.48 4.87 0.18
N LEU A 152 -17.94 5.51 -0.86
CA LEU A 152 -17.28 4.84 -1.97
C LEU A 152 -16.00 4.10 -1.53
N LEU A 153 -15.19 4.73 -0.70
CA LEU A 153 -14.00 4.11 -0.12
C LEU A 153 -14.36 2.94 0.81
N TYR A 154 -15.40 3.11 1.63
CA TYR A 154 -15.91 2.04 2.49
C TYR A 154 -16.32 0.81 1.66
N PHE A 155 -17.19 0.99 0.66
CA PHE A 155 -17.63 -0.10 -0.20
C PHE A 155 -16.48 -0.71 -1.02
N GLY A 156 -15.57 0.12 -1.55
CA GLY A 156 -14.38 -0.36 -2.27
C GLY A 156 -13.51 -1.30 -1.42
N THR A 157 -13.32 -0.98 -0.13
CA THR A 157 -12.58 -1.85 0.79
C THR A 157 -13.34 -3.12 1.18
N LEU A 158 -14.67 -3.04 1.27
CA LEU A 158 -15.55 -4.17 1.57
C LEU A 158 -15.52 -5.22 0.43
N PHE A 159 -15.51 -4.75 -0.82
CA PHE A 159 -15.54 -5.62 -2.01
C PHE A 159 -14.16 -6.08 -2.50
N ASP A 160 -13.07 -5.60 -1.91
CA ASP A 160 -11.71 -6.05 -2.26
C ASP A 160 -11.40 -7.43 -1.66
N VAL A 161 -11.61 -8.46 -2.47
CA VAL A 161 -11.30 -9.88 -2.15
C VAL A 161 -9.81 -10.20 -2.39
N ARG A 162 -9.07 -9.33 -3.11
CA ARG A 162 -7.72 -9.62 -3.62
C ARG A 162 -6.60 -9.21 -2.66
N LEU A 163 -6.85 -8.32 -1.70
CA LEU A 163 -5.80 -7.71 -0.89
C LEU A 163 -5.28 -8.51 0.31
N GLN A 164 -5.73 -9.74 0.57
CA GLN A 164 -5.36 -10.44 1.82
C GLN A 164 -4.73 -11.80 1.54
N THR A 165 -3.41 -11.88 1.74
CA THR A 165 -2.63 -13.08 1.44
C THR A 165 -2.87 -14.26 2.38
N ASP A 166 -3.59 -14.14 3.50
CA ASP A 166 -3.56 -15.22 4.52
C ASP A 166 -4.82 -15.41 5.42
N PHE A 167 -6.04 -14.98 5.05
CA PHE A 167 -7.22 -15.22 5.92
C PHE A 167 -8.50 -15.67 5.19
N THR A 168 -8.68 -16.99 5.08
CA THR A 168 -9.86 -17.66 4.52
C THR A 168 -11.22 -17.15 5.03
N PRO A 169 -11.43 -16.86 6.34
CA PRO A 169 -12.74 -16.42 6.80
C PRO A 169 -13.07 -14.98 6.41
N ILE A 170 -12.08 -14.07 6.30
CA ILE A 170 -12.30 -12.69 5.81
C ILE A 170 -12.70 -12.72 4.32
N MET A 171 -12.06 -13.59 3.54
CA MET A 171 -12.41 -13.79 2.12
C MET A 171 -13.85 -14.28 1.95
N LEU A 172 -14.30 -15.24 2.79
CA LEU A 172 -15.65 -15.77 2.75
C LEU A 172 -16.69 -14.70 3.12
N THR A 173 -16.43 -13.90 4.15
CA THR A 173 -17.31 -12.79 4.54
C THR A 173 -17.41 -11.76 3.41
N LYS A 174 -16.29 -11.33 2.82
CA LYS A 174 -16.32 -10.38 1.69
C LYS A 174 -17.02 -10.94 0.45
N ALA A 175 -16.85 -12.22 0.15
CA ALA A 175 -17.57 -12.88 -0.94
C ALA A 175 -19.09 -12.92 -0.69
N HIS A 176 -19.50 -13.13 0.57
CA HIS A 176 -20.90 -13.05 0.96
C HIS A 176 -21.46 -11.62 0.82
N GLU A 177 -20.74 -10.61 1.30
CA GLU A 177 -21.14 -9.19 1.15
C GLU A 177 -21.32 -8.79 -0.32
N ARG A 178 -20.40 -9.22 -1.21
CA ARG A 178 -20.53 -9.01 -2.66
C ARG A 178 -21.80 -9.65 -3.22
N SER A 179 -22.06 -10.91 -2.85
CA SER A 179 -23.25 -11.64 -3.28
C SER A 179 -24.54 -10.95 -2.79
N SER A 180 -24.58 -10.55 -1.53
CA SER A 180 -25.70 -9.82 -0.94
C SER A 180 -25.95 -8.49 -1.65
N CYS A 181 -24.90 -7.72 -1.96
CA CYS A 181 -25.01 -6.45 -2.66
C CYS A 181 -25.63 -6.60 -4.06
N LEU A 182 -25.24 -7.64 -4.81
CA LEU A 182 -25.82 -7.94 -6.12
C LEU A 182 -27.28 -8.40 -6.03
N ILE A 183 -27.64 -9.14 -4.96
CA ILE A 183 -28.99 -9.69 -4.77
C ILE A 183 -30.00 -8.59 -4.42
N TYR A 184 -29.60 -7.54 -3.69
CA TYR A 184 -30.51 -6.45 -3.32
C TYR A 184 -31.13 -5.75 -4.54
N ASP A 185 -30.38 -5.65 -5.63
CA ASP A 185 -30.80 -5.00 -6.86
C ASP A 185 -31.91 -5.79 -7.59
N TYR A 186 -31.96 -7.12 -7.41
CA TYR A 186 -33.04 -7.97 -7.94
C TYR A 186 -34.36 -7.84 -7.16
N VAL A 187 -34.33 -7.29 -5.94
CA VAL A 187 -35.51 -7.18 -5.07
C VAL A 187 -36.26 -5.85 -5.30
N THR A 188 -35.58 -4.85 -5.86
CA THR A 188 -36.17 -3.57 -6.24
C THR A 188 -36.61 -3.62 -7.71
N GLU A 189 -37.85 -4.03 -7.93
CA GLU A 189 -38.48 -4.17 -9.26
C GLU A 189 -38.51 -2.81 -10.00
N ASP A 190 -37.59 -2.63 -10.97
CA ASP A 190 -37.67 -1.73 -12.15
C ASP A 190 -36.27 -1.24 -12.67
N ALA A 191 -35.16 -1.68 -12.07
CA ALA A 191 -33.82 -1.27 -12.52
C ALA A 191 -33.38 -1.98 -13.82
N THR A 192 -33.16 -1.21 -14.90
CA THR A 192 -32.59 -1.70 -16.17
C THR A 192 -31.07 -1.75 -16.18
N ASP A 193 -30.42 -1.14 -15.19
CA ASP A 193 -28.96 -0.98 -15.08
C ASP A 193 -28.47 -1.68 -13.81
N LEU A 194 -28.55 -3.00 -13.82
CA LEU A 194 -28.27 -3.82 -12.64
C LEU A 194 -26.76 -3.85 -12.34
N LEU A 195 -26.42 -3.74 -11.06
CA LEU A 195 -25.06 -3.95 -10.57
C LEU A 195 -24.57 -5.35 -10.95
N VAL A 196 -23.39 -5.41 -11.56
CA VAL A 196 -22.69 -6.65 -11.87
C VAL A 196 -21.38 -6.77 -11.10
N GLU A 197 -20.80 -7.98 -11.06
CA GLU A 197 -19.53 -8.23 -10.36
C GLU A 197 -18.40 -7.28 -10.80
N ARG A 198 -18.40 -6.90 -12.09
CA ARG A 198 -17.43 -5.95 -12.65
C ARG A 198 -17.49 -4.60 -11.96
N ASP A 199 -18.67 -4.11 -11.61
CA ASP A 199 -18.84 -2.79 -11.01
C ASP A 199 -18.25 -2.78 -9.59
N LEU A 200 -18.43 -3.89 -8.85
CA LEU A 200 -17.81 -4.08 -7.54
C LEU A 200 -16.28 -4.16 -7.62
N ASP A 201 -15.75 -4.77 -8.68
CA ASP A 201 -14.31 -4.83 -8.94
C ASP A 201 -13.73 -3.46 -9.28
N LEU A 202 -14.48 -2.65 -10.02
CA LEU A 202 -14.10 -1.28 -10.34
C LEU A 202 -14.16 -0.37 -9.11
N LEU A 203 -15.17 -0.53 -8.25
CA LEU A 203 -15.25 0.15 -6.94
C LEU A 203 -14.03 -0.20 -6.07
N SER A 204 -13.68 -1.49 -5.98
CA SER A 204 -12.50 -1.95 -5.26
C SER A 204 -11.21 -1.38 -5.87
N LEU A 205 -11.08 -1.41 -7.20
CA LEU A 205 -9.91 -0.89 -7.92
C LEU A 205 -9.75 0.63 -7.68
N MET A 206 -10.81 1.40 -7.86
CA MET A 206 -10.81 2.84 -7.62
C MET A 206 -10.45 3.15 -6.17
N GLY A 207 -11.06 2.47 -5.20
CA GLY A 207 -10.73 2.66 -3.78
C GLY A 207 -9.25 2.43 -3.50
N SER A 208 -8.68 1.36 -4.07
CA SER A 208 -7.25 1.06 -3.95
C SER A 208 -6.36 2.13 -4.60
N LEU A 209 -6.78 2.72 -5.73
CA LEU A 209 -6.03 3.72 -6.46
C LEU A 209 -6.07 5.09 -5.78
N ILE A 210 -7.21 5.51 -5.23
CA ILE A 210 -7.33 6.77 -4.50
C ILE A 210 -6.39 6.80 -3.29
N ILE A 211 -6.30 5.68 -2.55
CA ILE A 211 -5.44 5.55 -1.36
C ILE A 211 -4.04 4.99 -1.67
N SER A 212 -3.70 4.80 -2.95
CA SER A 212 -2.44 4.17 -3.34
C SER A 212 -1.24 5.05 -3.04
N ARG A 213 -0.15 4.41 -2.61
CA ARG A 213 1.15 5.06 -2.41
C ARG A 213 1.99 4.93 -3.69
N PRO A 214 2.77 5.95 -4.08
CA PRO A 214 3.72 5.83 -5.19
C PRO A 214 4.66 4.64 -4.95
N SER A 215 4.76 3.76 -5.95
CA SER A 215 5.47 2.48 -5.84
C SER A 215 7.00 2.63 -5.80
N ASP A 216 7.49 3.81 -6.19
CA ASP A 216 8.87 4.11 -6.56
C ASP A 216 9.55 5.14 -5.64
N SER A 217 8.90 5.53 -4.53
CA SER A 217 9.44 6.57 -3.66
C SER A 217 9.28 6.25 -2.18
N THR A 218 10.33 6.53 -1.40
CA THR A 218 10.32 6.57 0.07
C THR A 218 9.55 7.79 0.56
N VAL A 219 8.31 7.97 0.07
CA VAL A 219 7.44 9.09 0.39
C VAL A 219 7.05 8.98 1.85
N SER A 220 7.25 10.04 2.65
CA SER A 220 6.77 10.06 4.02
C SER A 220 5.27 9.81 4.07
N HIS A 221 4.74 9.28 5.18
CA HIS A 221 3.29 9.10 5.33
C HIS A 221 2.51 10.40 5.10
N ARG A 222 3.05 11.54 5.53
CA ARG A 222 2.47 12.87 5.30
C ARG A 222 2.30 13.15 3.81
N ASN A 223 3.36 12.95 3.03
CA ASN A 223 3.32 13.24 1.60
C ASN A 223 2.44 12.21 0.86
N ALA A 224 2.43 10.95 1.29
CA ALA A 224 1.54 9.93 0.73
C ALA A 224 0.06 10.30 0.95
N LEU A 225 -0.31 10.79 2.14
CA LEU A 225 -1.66 11.27 2.42
C LEU A 225 -2.03 12.50 1.58
N GLN A 226 -1.07 13.41 1.36
CA GLN A 226 -1.30 14.56 0.46
C GLN A 226 -1.55 14.10 -0.99
N GLU A 227 -0.85 13.07 -1.46
CA GLU A 227 -1.10 12.47 -2.76
C GLU A 227 -2.47 11.79 -2.84
N CYS A 228 -2.91 11.07 -1.80
CA CYS A 228 -4.27 10.52 -1.74
C CYS A 228 -5.34 11.63 -1.86
N VAL A 229 -5.14 12.76 -1.17
CA VAL A 229 -6.03 13.93 -1.29
C VAL A 229 -5.99 14.51 -2.71
N ARG A 230 -4.81 14.58 -3.35
CA ARG A 230 -4.69 15.01 -4.75
C ARG A 230 -5.45 14.07 -5.69
N HIS A 231 -5.33 12.75 -5.52
CA HIS A 231 -6.04 11.76 -6.33
C HIS A 231 -7.55 11.93 -6.21
N ALA A 232 -8.07 12.05 -4.98
CA ALA A 232 -9.49 12.27 -4.73
C ALA A 232 -9.99 13.54 -5.43
N LYS A 233 -9.25 14.66 -5.33
CA LYS A 233 -9.61 15.91 -6.01
C LYS A 233 -9.62 15.76 -7.54
N LEU A 234 -8.62 15.09 -8.11
CA LEU A 234 -8.56 14.86 -9.55
C LEU A 234 -9.69 13.96 -10.05
N TRP A 235 -10.08 12.98 -9.26
CA TRP A 235 -11.23 12.12 -9.56
C TRP A 235 -12.55 12.91 -9.51
N LEU A 236 -12.77 13.69 -8.46
CA LEU A 236 -13.96 14.56 -8.34
C LEU A 236 -14.09 15.57 -9.47
N LEU A 237 -12.96 16.07 -9.98
CA LEU A 237 -12.91 17.01 -11.11
C LEU A 237 -13.01 16.33 -12.48
N ASN A 238 -13.22 15.01 -12.55
CA ASN A 238 -13.20 14.22 -13.79
C ASN A 238 -11.93 14.49 -14.63
N SER A 239 -10.76 14.60 -13.97
CA SER A 239 -9.52 14.97 -14.65
C SER A 239 -8.97 13.83 -15.51
N ASN A 240 -8.32 14.15 -16.63
CA ASN A 240 -7.60 13.19 -17.47
C ASN A 240 -6.19 12.86 -16.98
N GLN A 241 -5.77 13.47 -15.87
CA GLN A 241 -4.43 13.26 -15.35
C GLN A 241 -4.25 11.82 -14.84
N SER A 242 -3.06 11.26 -15.05
CA SER A 242 -2.68 9.97 -14.50
C SER A 242 -2.56 10.04 -12.98
N ILE A 243 -3.10 9.05 -12.28
CA ILE A 243 -2.92 8.92 -10.82
C ILE A 243 -1.46 8.65 -10.50
N HIS A 244 -0.81 7.80 -11.31
CA HIS A 244 0.63 7.55 -11.27
C HIS A 244 1.25 7.71 -12.67
N PRO A 245 2.46 8.28 -12.80
CA PRO A 245 3.16 8.41 -14.07
C PRO A 245 3.39 7.07 -14.80
N ASN A 246 3.44 5.96 -14.06
CA ASN A 246 3.81 4.64 -14.57
C ASN A 246 2.67 3.61 -14.57
N ALA A 247 1.48 3.95 -14.05
CA ALA A 247 0.38 2.98 -13.91
C ALA A 247 -0.52 2.88 -15.15
N GLY A 248 -0.44 3.81 -16.10
CA GLY A 248 -1.32 3.83 -17.28
C GLY A 248 -2.80 4.09 -16.97
N VAL A 249 -3.17 4.39 -15.72
CA VAL A 249 -4.55 4.67 -15.29
C VAL A 249 -4.75 6.18 -15.11
N SER A 250 -5.69 6.74 -15.86
CA SER A 250 -6.12 8.14 -15.76
C SER A 250 -7.36 8.27 -14.86
N CYS A 251 -7.54 9.45 -14.24
CA CYS A 251 -8.70 9.73 -13.39
C CYS A 251 -10.05 9.66 -14.16
N ILE A 252 -10.08 9.84 -15.49
CA ILE A 252 -11.30 9.66 -16.31
C ILE A 252 -11.66 8.19 -16.52
N LEU A 253 -10.68 7.30 -16.68
CA LEU A 253 -10.94 5.86 -16.79
C LEU A 253 -11.60 5.29 -15.51
N LEU A 254 -11.46 5.99 -14.39
CA LEU A 254 -12.15 5.70 -13.13
C LEU A 254 -13.49 6.41 -12.96
N ASN A 255 -14.00 7.14 -13.94
CA ASN A 255 -15.26 7.89 -13.83
C ASN A 255 -16.29 7.45 -14.87
N VAL A 256 -15.82 6.99 -16.03
CA VAL A 256 -16.69 6.50 -17.12
C VAL A 256 -17.29 5.13 -16.80
N ASP A 257 -16.60 4.30 -16.02
CA ASP A 257 -17.04 2.94 -15.70
C ASP A 257 -17.58 2.77 -14.25
N THR A 258 -17.50 3.79 -13.38
CA THR A 258 -17.88 3.68 -11.96
C THR A 258 -18.95 4.65 -11.48
N ARG A 259 -19.63 5.36 -12.39
CA ARG A 259 -20.91 5.96 -12.04
C ARG A 259 -21.98 4.92 -12.34
N PRO A 260 -22.36 4.05 -11.40
CA PRO A 260 -23.74 3.61 -11.42
C PRO A 260 -24.57 4.89 -11.33
N THR A 261 -25.61 4.96 -12.13
CA THR A 261 -26.63 5.99 -12.01
C THR A 261 -27.31 5.77 -10.64
N MET A 262 -26.65 6.18 -9.57
CA MET A 262 -27.19 6.16 -8.22
C MET A 262 -28.28 7.22 -8.20
N ILE A 263 -29.52 6.71 -8.26
CA ILE A 263 -30.77 7.45 -8.04
C ILE A 263 -30.82 7.91 -6.58
#